data_AF-A0A7X6YIS7-F1
#
_entry.id   AF-A0A7X6YIS7-F1
#
_cell.length_a   1.000
_cell.length_b   1.000
_cell.length_c   1.000
_cell.angle_alpha   90.00
_cell.angle_beta   90.00
_cell.angle_gamma   90.00
#
_symmetry.space_group_name_H-M   'P 1'
#
loop_
_entity.id
_entity.type
_entity.pdbx_description
1 polymer ?
#
loop_
_entity_poly.entity_id
_entity_poly.type
_entity_poly.pdbx_seq_one_letter_code
_entity_poly.pdbx_strand_id
1 'polypeptide(L)'
;MSVSCASGCRLAAARRGVAVVCLLLVPGVVGARPETDTAVWHLSGTRALDPIRSYAVLASEATIARPEWRRVVDILCAKYEAEVVLYPAGHPELALPGLRRLFPNYACFVEPPETCGRGFVLALHRLTRRLDDDPYGDLLWGILTGYASDDAARVAALREPLVIRRGATSMGPDLLQRLDAGFATNENAPSDFWQKPAGNARAAHRVVAPDAARALAQAFREMPVDVFYTSGHATERDWQIAYNLPGGAVVHEHGTLCAVSADNTRHPFASPNPKVYLPVGNCLIGHIDTRDCMATAWLHSGGVAQMIGYTAVTFYGYMGWGTGLLFEDGRLTLSEAFFLNNQSLLHQMARRFPHALQTQPGAEDYRSVGAFRQRHPVRARDELGLLWDRDAVAFYGDPAWAARYPAEGAAAEVVLTRQGERWTLTATVRRAGVWEDPKWGGRPLAVLLPFRLRDIANVTCVPAGEALVTDRFALLPVSGRRKAGDRYTLTFTAR
;
A
#
# COMPACT_ATOMS: atom_id res chain seq x y z
N MET A 1 6.51 74.14 -47.01
CA MET A 1 7.12 73.98 -45.68
C MET A 1 7.66 72.57 -45.63
N SER A 2 8.93 72.36 -45.98
CA SER A 2 10.13 72.42 -45.10
C SER A 2 10.33 71.06 -44.39
N VAL A 3 11.20 70.14 -44.83
CA VAL A 3 12.67 70.16 -45.11
C VAL A 3 13.50 69.73 -43.88
N SER A 4 14.18 68.57 -44.06
CA SER A 4 15.54 68.17 -43.62
C SER A 4 16.00 68.30 -42.15
N CYS A 5 16.46 67.17 -41.58
CA CYS A 5 17.89 66.81 -41.34
C CYS A 5 17.94 65.40 -40.67
N ALA A 6 18.77 64.40 -41.03
CA ALA A 6 20.23 64.32 -41.25
C ALA A 6 21.03 64.59 -39.93
N SER A 7 22.02 63.81 -39.44
CA SER A 7 22.76 62.59 -39.88
C SER A 7 23.17 61.77 -38.61
N GLY A 8 23.92 60.66 -38.58
CA GLY A 8 24.64 59.83 -39.57
C GLY A 8 25.62 58.82 -38.90
N CYS A 9 26.33 58.00 -39.70
CA CYS A 9 27.38 57.02 -39.32
C CYS A 9 26.96 55.80 -38.44
N ARG A 10 27.66 54.63 -38.46
CA ARG A 10 28.21 53.75 -39.54
C ARG A 10 28.99 52.59 -38.87
N LEU A 11 28.62 51.33 -39.15
CA LEU A 11 29.48 50.11 -39.11
C LEU A 11 30.11 49.70 -37.73
N ALA A 12 30.46 48.43 -37.44
CA ALA A 12 30.47 47.20 -38.24
C ALA A 12 30.03 45.98 -37.42
N ALA A 13 29.48 44.95 -38.08
CA ALA A 13 29.20 43.64 -37.48
C ALA A 13 30.25 42.60 -37.91
N ALA A 14 30.88 41.92 -36.95
CA ALA A 14 31.88 40.90 -37.23
C ALA A 14 31.24 39.54 -37.53
N ARG A 15 31.34 39.09 -38.79
CA ARG A 15 31.13 37.68 -39.17
C ARG A 15 32.47 36.95 -39.09
N ARG A 16 32.54 35.84 -38.34
CA ARG A 16 33.65 34.86 -38.47
C ARG A 16 33.20 33.76 -39.43
N GLY A 17 34.01 33.51 -40.46
CA GLY A 17 33.72 32.53 -41.50
C GLY A 17 34.02 31.10 -41.06
N VAL A 18 33.28 30.15 -41.64
CA VAL A 18 33.60 28.72 -41.61
C VAL A 18 34.54 28.42 -42.78
N ALA A 19 35.68 27.78 -42.50
CA ALA A 19 36.56 27.25 -43.53
C ALA A 19 36.22 25.78 -43.78
N VAL A 20 35.96 25.43 -45.05
CA VAL A 20 35.78 24.05 -45.49
C VAL A 20 37.14 23.47 -45.88
N VAL A 21 37.48 22.31 -45.33
CA VAL A 21 38.57 21.46 -45.84
C VAL A 21 38.02 20.04 -45.99
N CYS A 22 37.89 19.58 -47.24
CA CYS A 22 37.65 18.18 -47.53
C CYS A 22 38.99 17.42 -47.44
N LEU A 23 39.03 16.31 -46.70
CA LEU A 23 40.07 15.31 -46.85
C LEU A 23 39.47 13.90 -46.98
N LEU A 24 39.60 13.39 -48.20
CA LEU A 24 39.70 12.00 -48.67
C LEU A 24 39.38 10.86 -47.68
N LEU A 25 38.49 9.97 -48.13
CA LEU A 25 38.21 8.64 -47.57
C LEU A 25 39.47 7.77 -47.52
N VAL A 26 39.74 7.17 -46.35
CA VAL A 26 40.64 6.03 -46.19
C VAL A 26 39.82 4.86 -45.61
N PRO A 27 39.72 3.71 -46.29
CA PRO A 27 39.02 2.54 -45.75
C PRO A 27 39.92 1.84 -44.71
N GLY A 28 39.80 2.27 -43.45
CA GLY A 28 40.58 1.75 -42.34
C GLY A 28 39.70 1.36 -41.15
N VAL A 29 39.61 0.05 -40.91
CA VAL A 29 39.11 -0.65 -39.70
C VAL A 29 38.62 0.26 -38.56
N VAL A 30 37.35 0.68 -38.62
CA VAL A 30 36.65 1.17 -37.43
C VAL A 30 36.14 -0.06 -36.68
N GLY A 31 36.83 -0.40 -35.59
CA GLY A 31 36.42 -1.51 -34.72
C GLY A 31 34.98 -1.34 -34.25
N ALA A 32 34.26 -2.45 -34.10
CA ALA A 32 32.92 -2.45 -33.53
C ALA A 32 32.96 -1.71 -32.17
N ARG A 33 32.19 -0.63 -32.05
CA ARG A 33 31.78 -0.12 -30.75
C ARG A 33 30.58 -0.96 -30.31
N PRO A 34 30.71 -1.84 -29.31
CA PRO A 34 29.55 -2.28 -28.56
C PRO A 34 29.16 -1.10 -27.65
N GLU A 35 28.35 -0.17 -28.17
CA GLU A 35 27.56 0.71 -27.31
C GLU A 35 26.50 -0.17 -26.65
N THR A 36 26.89 -0.83 -25.54
CA THR A 36 25.98 -1.58 -24.67
C THR A 36 25.13 -0.58 -23.91
N ASP A 37 24.12 -0.06 -24.60
CA ASP A 37 23.16 0.88 -24.04
C ASP A 37 22.56 0.28 -22.77
N THR A 38 22.91 0.90 -21.64
CA THR A 38 22.62 0.37 -20.31
C THR A 38 21.45 1.16 -19.77
N ALA A 39 20.24 0.60 -19.91
CA ALA A 39 19.06 1.20 -19.34
C ALA A 39 19.11 1.09 -17.80
N VAL A 40 18.71 2.17 -17.12
CA VAL A 40 18.76 2.31 -15.65
C VAL A 40 17.44 2.85 -15.13
N TRP A 41 16.92 2.23 -14.06
CA TRP A 41 15.70 2.66 -13.37
C TRP A 41 15.96 2.78 -11.86
N HIS A 42 15.66 3.94 -11.28
CA HIS A 42 15.69 4.15 -9.83
C HIS A 42 14.31 3.85 -9.24
N LEU A 43 14.22 2.81 -8.40
CA LEU A 43 12.97 2.23 -7.89
C LEU A 43 12.64 2.64 -6.44
N SER A 44 13.45 3.49 -5.81
CA SER A 44 13.17 4.10 -4.49
C SER A 44 12.55 5.51 -4.58
N GLY A 45 11.88 5.82 -5.69
CA GLY A 45 11.31 7.13 -5.97
C GLY A 45 9.79 7.22 -5.78
N THR A 46 9.22 8.39 -6.05
CA THR A 46 7.77 8.69 -5.93
C THR A 46 6.90 8.08 -7.04
N ARG A 47 7.46 7.29 -7.96
CA ARG A 47 6.78 6.79 -9.14
C ARG A 47 6.14 5.42 -8.86
N ALA A 48 4.82 5.43 -8.64
CA ALA A 48 4.02 4.21 -8.69
C ALA A 48 3.95 3.64 -10.12
N LEU A 49 3.40 2.43 -10.27
CA LEU A 49 3.04 1.91 -11.60
C LEU A 49 2.08 2.87 -12.30
N ASP A 50 2.17 2.95 -13.63
CA ASP A 50 1.23 3.75 -14.41
C ASP A 50 -0.15 3.04 -14.46
N PRO A 51 -1.24 3.68 -13.98
CA PRO A 51 -2.57 3.12 -14.07
C PRO A 51 -3.24 3.37 -15.43
N ILE A 52 -2.76 4.32 -16.25
CA ILE A 52 -3.39 4.67 -17.52
C ILE A 52 -3.43 3.46 -18.45
N ARG A 53 -4.64 3.02 -18.83
CA ARG A 53 -4.90 1.81 -19.63
C ARG A 53 -4.35 0.50 -19.04
N SER A 54 -3.95 0.50 -17.76
CA SER A 54 -3.48 -0.68 -17.03
C SER A 54 -4.23 -0.84 -15.70
N TYR A 55 -5.51 -0.49 -15.73
CA TYR A 55 -6.43 -0.51 -14.60
C TYR A 55 -7.73 -1.15 -15.09
N ALA A 56 -8.24 -2.13 -14.35
CA ALA A 56 -9.57 -2.70 -14.56
C ALA A 56 -10.51 -2.24 -13.45
N VAL A 57 -11.71 -1.78 -13.82
CA VAL A 57 -12.81 -1.59 -12.87
C VAL A 57 -13.66 -2.85 -12.89
N LEU A 58 -13.86 -3.47 -11.74
CA LEU A 58 -14.69 -4.67 -11.61
C LEU A 58 -15.91 -4.35 -10.77
N ALA A 59 -17.08 -4.78 -11.22
CA ALA A 59 -18.33 -4.56 -10.50
C ALA A 59 -19.33 -5.65 -10.87
N SER A 60 -20.16 -6.06 -9.92
CA SER A 60 -21.26 -6.95 -10.22
C SER A 60 -22.32 -6.28 -11.12
N GLU A 61 -23.02 -7.10 -11.91
CA GLU A 61 -24.16 -6.65 -12.73
C GLU A 61 -25.22 -5.91 -11.88
N ALA A 62 -25.45 -6.38 -10.65
CA ALA A 62 -26.36 -5.75 -9.69
C ALA A 62 -25.88 -4.36 -9.23
N THR A 63 -24.55 -4.17 -9.10
CA THR A 63 -23.96 -2.88 -8.74
C THR A 63 -24.01 -1.88 -9.89
N ILE A 64 -23.79 -2.32 -11.13
CA ILE A 64 -23.95 -1.46 -12.32
C ILE A 64 -25.41 -1.05 -12.59
N ALA A 65 -26.38 -1.89 -12.21
CA ALA A 65 -27.80 -1.56 -12.29
C ALA A 65 -28.22 -0.40 -11.36
N ARG A 66 -27.40 -0.05 -10.37
CA ARG A 66 -27.63 1.06 -9.42
C ARG A 66 -26.94 2.34 -9.94
N PRO A 67 -27.67 3.38 -10.38
CA PRO A 67 -27.07 4.58 -10.99
C PRO A 67 -26.04 5.28 -10.11
N GLU A 68 -26.24 5.27 -8.80
CA GLU A 68 -25.35 5.88 -7.82
C GLU A 68 -24.00 5.16 -7.68
N TRP A 69 -23.95 3.85 -7.95
CA TRP A 69 -22.72 3.05 -7.96
C TRP A 69 -22.07 3.02 -9.34
N ARG A 70 -22.88 2.99 -10.41
CA ARG A 70 -22.37 3.17 -11.79
C ARG A 70 -21.57 4.46 -11.93
N ARG A 71 -22.01 5.56 -11.30
CA ARG A 71 -21.25 6.82 -11.23
C ARG A 71 -19.81 6.65 -10.69
N VAL A 72 -19.58 5.74 -9.73
CA VAL A 72 -18.24 5.46 -9.18
C VAL A 72 -17.36 4.79 -10.24
N VAL A 73 -17.93 3.81 -10.97
CA VAL A 73 -17.27 3.14 -12.10
C VAL A 73 -16.92 4.13 -13.21
N ASP A 74 -17.88 4.98 -13.61
CA ASP A 74 -17.69 6.00 -14.65
C ASP A 74 -16.55 6.99 -14.28
N ILE A 75 -16.42 7.37 -13.00
CA ILE A 75 -15.30 8.22 -12.52
C ILE A 75 -13.95 7.51 -12.69
N LEU A 76 -13.82 6.23 -12.31
CA LEU A 76 -12.57 5.48 -12.45
C LEU A 76 -12.20 5.26 -13.93
N CYS A 77 -13.17 4.90 -14.77
CA CYS A 77 -12.98 4.77 -16.22
C CYS A 77 -12.48 6.07 -16.85
N ALA A 78 -13.09 7.21 -16.52
CA ALA A 78 -12.65 8.53 -17.00
C ALA A 78 -11.32 9.00 -16.39
N LYS A 79 -10.94 8.51 -15.21
CA LYS A 79 -9.69 8.85 -14.52
C LYS A 79 -8.48 8.11 -15.06
N TYR A 80 -8.65 6.84 -15.43
CA TYR A 80 -7.56 5.92 -15.76
C TYR A 80 -7.62 5.31 -17.17
N GLU A 81 -8.59 5.70 -18.00
CA GLU A 81 -8.88 5.04 -19.28
C GLU A 81 -9.09 3.51 -19.09
N ALA A 82 -9.79 3.16 -18.01
CA ALA A 82 -9.93 1.78 -17.52
C ALA A 82 -11.06 1.03 -18.20
N GLU A 83 -10.84 -0.26 -18.49
CA GLU A 83 -11.89 -1.18 -18.94
C GLU A 83 -12.72 -1.71 -17.76
N VAL A 84 -14.02 -1.93 -18.01
CA VAL A 84 -14.94 -2.53 -17.04
C VAL A 84 -15.03 -4.05 -17.27
N VAL A 85 -14.86 -4.83 -16.19
CA VAL A 85 -15.10 -6.29 -16.20
C VAL A 85 -16.27 -6.60 -15.27
N LEU A 86 -17.38 -7.04 -15.85
CA LEU A 86 -18.59 -7.42 -15.11
C LEU A 86 -18.54 -8.88 -14.65
N TYR A 87 -19.25 -9.16 -13.56
CA TYR A 87 -19.49 -10.51 -13.06
C TYR A 87 -20.90 -10.65 -12.44
N PRO A 88 -21.48 -11.86 -12.39
CA PRO A 88 -22.73 -12.10 -11.68
C PRO A 88 -22.62 -11.80 -10.18
N ALA A 89 -23.67 -11.24 -9.58
CA ALA A 89 -23.66 -10.85 -8.17
C ALA A 89 -23.27 -12.01 -7.24
N GLY A 90 -22.32 -11.77 -6.33
CA GLY A 90 -21.77 -12.79 -5.43
C GLY A 90 -20.67 -13.69 -6.02
N HIS A 91 -20.35 -13.56 -7.31
CA HIS A 91 -19.44 -14.44 -8.04
C HIS A 91 -18.25 -13.70 -8.70
N PRO A 92 -17.42 -12.95 -7.95
CA PRO A 92 -16.27 -12.22 -8.52
C PRO A 92 -15.26 -13.12 -9.24
N GLU A 93 -15.18 -14.40 -8.88
CA GLU A 93 -14.31 -15.39 -9.54
C GLU A 93 -14.59 -15.55 -11.04
N LEU A 94 -15.82 -15.24 -11.48
CA LEU A 94 -16.21 -15.30 -12.89
C LEU A 94 -15.64 -14.13 -13.73
N ALA A 95 -15.06 -13.11 -13.09
CA ALA A 95 -14.29 -12.07 -13.77
C ALA A 95 -12.93 -12.55 -14.32
N LEU A 96 -12.47 -13.75 -13.93
CA LEU A 96 -11.14 -14.27 -14.28
C LEU A 96 -10.80 -14.24 -15.79
N PRO A 97 -11.70 -14.61 -16.74
CA PRO A 97 -11.39 -14.53 -18.17
C PRO A 97 -11.17 -13.09 -18.65
N GLY A 98 -11.88 -12.12 -18.07
CA GLY A 98 -11.67 -10.70 -18.32
C GLY A 98 -10.33 -10.22 -17.78
N LEU A 99 -10.02 -10.54 -16.53
CA LEU A 99 -8.74 -10.21 -15.90
C LEU A 99 -7.55 -10.84 -16.63
N ARG A 100 -7.64 -12.10 -17.07
CA ARG A 100 -6.60 -12.77 -17.87
C ARG A 100 -6.38 -12.12 -19.23
N ARG A 101 -7.45 -11.62 -19.89
CA ARG A 101 -7.36 -10.89 -21.16
C ARG A 101 -6.65 -9.54 -21.01
N LEU A 102 -6.95 -8.81 -19.94
CA LEU A 102 -6.44 -7.46 -19.69
C LEU A 102 -5.06 -7.43 -19.03
N PHE A 103 -4.80 -8.40 -18.15
CA PHE A 103 -3.58 -8.56 -17.34
C PHE A 103 -3.06 -7.25 -16.68
N PRO A 104 -3.95 -6.44 -16.07
CA PRO A 104 -3.67 -5.04 -15.71
C PRO A 104 -2.66 -4.91 -14.56
N ASN A 105 -2.08 -3.72 -14.36
CA ASN A 105 -1.34 -3.38 -13.14
C ASN A 105 -2.26 -3.34 -11.91
N TYR A 106 -3.48 -2.82 -12.10
CA TYR A 106 -4.44 -2.53 -11.04
C TYR A 106 -5.84 -3.13 -11.29
N ALA A 107 -6.53 -3.52 -10.22
CA ALA A 107 -7.93 -3.94 -10.24
C ALA A 107 -8.73 -3.32 -9.08
N CYS A 108 -9.77 -2.56 -9.38
CA CYS A 108 -10.61 -1.95 -8.36
C CYS A 108 -12.02 -2.54 -8.38
N PHE A 109 -12.40 -3.16 -7.28
CA PHE A 109 -13.70 -3.80 -7.10
C PHE A 109 -14.69 -2.80 -6.50
N VAL A 110 -15.58 -2.27 -7.33
CA VAL A 110 -16.61 -1.31 -6.95
C VAL A 110 -17.87 -2.08 -6.56
N GLU A 111 -18.23 -2.03 -5.29
CA GLU A 111 -19.33 -2.80 -4.71
C GLU A 111 -19.96 -2.08 -3.51
N PRO A 112 -21.29 -2.20 -3.28
CA PRO A 112 -21.94 -1.71 -2.08
C PRO A 112 -21.53 -2.52 -0.85
N PRO A 113 -21.52 -1.91 0.35
CA PRO A 113 -20.94 -2.50 1.54
C PRO A 113 -21.54 -3.86 1.91
N GLU A 114 -22.82 -4.09 1.62
CA GLU A 114 -23.51 -5.35 1.90
C GLU A 114 -22.92 -6.58 1.17
N THR A 115 -22.15 -6.37 0.10
CA THR A 115 -21.47 -7.45 -0.65
C THR A 115 -19.99 -7.59 -0.30
N CYS A 116 -19.42 -6.60 0.42
CA CYS A 116 -17.98 -6.50 0.73
C CYS A 116 -17.52 -7.32 1.96
N GLY A 117 -18.32 -8.30 2.40
CA GLY A 117 -18.04 -9.12 3.58
C GLY A 117 -16.88 -10.09 3.42
N ARG A 118 -16.54 -10.82 4.49
CA ARG A 118 -15.35 -11.71 4.53
C ARG A 118 -15.23 -12.64 3.33
N GLY A 119 -16.34 -13.28 2.91
CA GLY A 119 -16.34 -14.21 1.77
C GLY A 119 -15.85 -13.57 0.47
N PHE A 120 -16.21 -12.31 0.23
CA PHE A 120 -15.77 -11.55 -0.94
C PHE A 120 -14.27 -11.28 -0.89
N VAL A 121 -13.75 -10.82 0.25
CA VAL A 121 -12.31 -10.57 0.47
C VAL A 121 -11.48 -11.85 0.24
N LEU A 122 -11.93 -13.00 0.73
CA LEU A 122 -11.29 -14.29 0.48
C LEU A 122 -11.29 -14.66 -1.01
N ALA A 123 -12.38 -14.36 -1.73
CA ALA A 123 -12.50 -14.62 -3.16
C ALA A 123 -11.56 -13.72 -3.98
N LEU A 124 -11.43 -12.44 -3.63
CA LEU A 124 -10.52 -11.50 -4.31
C LEU A 124 -9.07 -11.96 -4.22
N HIS A 125 -8.59 -12.26 -3.00
CA HIS A 125 -7.23 -12.80 -2.77
C HIS A 125 -6.93 -14.03 -3.63
N ARG A 126 -7.92 -14.90 -3.86
CA ARG A 126 -7.77 -16.12 -4.68
C ARG A 126 -7.86 -15.83 -6.16
N LEU A 127 -8.70 -14.90 -6.57
CA LEU A 127 -8.87 -14.47 -7.96
C LEU A 127 -7.59 -13.83 -8.50
N THR A 128 -6.93 -13.00 -7.69
CA THR A 128 -5.74 -12.23 -8.11
C THR A 128 -4.42 -13.02 -8.06
N ARG A 129 -4.47 -14.34 -7.82
CA ARG A 129 -3.32 -15.28 -7.83
C ARG A 129 -3.54 -16.42 -8.83
N ARG A 130 -4.16 -16.06 -9.95
CA ARG A 130 -4.70 -17.00 -10.95
C ARG A 130 -4.71 -16.39 -12.35
N LEU A 131 -4.20 -15.18 -12.58
CA LEU A 131 -4.17 -14.66 -13.94
C LEU A 131 -3.08 -15.42 -14.72
N ASP A 132 -1.94 -15.76 -14.11
CA ASP A 132 -1.04 -16.81 -14.58
C ASP A 132 -1.07 -18.11 -13.72
N ASP A 133 0.03 -18.88 -13.75
CA ASP A 133 0.18 -20.22 -13.16
C ASP A 133 1.06 -20.23 -11.90
N ASP A 134 1.67 -19.10 -11.52
CA ASP A 134 2.52 -18.99 -10.32
C ASP A 134 1.67 -18.72 -9.04
N PRO A 135 2.22 -18.91 -7.83
CA PRO A 135 1.43 -18.82 -6.58
C PRO A 135 1.23 -17.39 -6.07
N TYR A 136 1.75 -16.38 -6.76
CA TYR A 136 1.82 -14.99 -6.32
C TYR A 136 0.67 -14.15 -6.87
N GLY A 137 0.57 -12.91 -6.38
CA GLY A 137 -0.42 -11.94 -6.84
C GLY A 137 -0.01 -11.32 -8.17
N ASP A 138 -0.88 -11.38 -9.17
CA ASP A 138 -0.63 -10.84 -10.51
C ASP A 138 -0.74 -9.31 -10.57
N LEU A 139 -1.55 -8.70 -9.68
CA LEU A 139 -1.94 -7.29 -9.74
C LEU A 139 -2.19 -6.67 -8.35
N LEU A 140 -2.21 -5.33 -8.31
CA LEU A 140 -2.54 -4.56 -7.11
C LEU A 140 -4.05 -4.29 -7.07
N TRP A 141 -4.72 -4.63 -5.97
CA TRP A 141 -6.18 -4.50 -5.89
C TRP A 141 -6.68 -3.75 -4.66
N GLY A 142 -7.92 -3.27 -4.77
CA GLY A 142 -8.66 -2.63 -3.67
C GLY A 142 -10.18 -2.71 -3.87
N ILE A 143 -10.92 -2.69 -2.78
CA ILE A 143 -12.38 -2.63 -2.74
C ILE A 143 -12.80 -1.17 -2.57
N LEU A 144 -13.48 -0.59 -3.55
CA LEU A 144 -13.97 0.78 -3.47
C LEU A 144 -15.45 0.79 -3.08
N THR A 145 -15.68 1.09 -1.80
CA THR A 145 -16.98 1.05 -1.13
C THR A 145 -17.04 2.15 -0.06
N GLY A 146 -18.13 2.20 0.70
CA GLY A 146 -18.32 3.13 1.83
C GLY A 146 -19.66 2.90 2.51
N TYR A 147 -20.06 3.80 3.42
CA TYR A 147 -21.40 3.74 4.02
C TYR A 147 -22.48 4.12 2.97
N ALA A 148 -22.14 5.06 2.08
CA ALA A 148 -22.89 5.42 0.90
C ALA A 148 -22.00 5.44 -0.37
N SER A 149 -22.62 5.44 -1.54
CA SER A 149 -21.92 5.51 -2.84
C SER A 149 -21.13 6.81 -3.03
N ASP A 150 -21.54 7.91 -2.40
CA ASP A 150 -20.81 9.18 -2.46
C ASP A 150 -19.45 9.11 -1.72
N ASP A 151 -19.26 8.23 -0.74
CA ASP A 151 -17.95 7.98 -0.12
C ASP A 151 -16.98 7.35 -1.12
N ALA A 152 -17.47 6.35 -1.86
CA ALA A 152 -16.74 5.67 -2.92
C ALA A 152 -16.44 6.64 -4.09
N ALA A 153 -17.41 7.49 -4.48
CA ALA A 153 -17.22 8.52 -5.50
C ALA A 153 -16.19 9.59 -5.07
N ARG A 154 -16.22 10.02 -3.80
CA ARG A 154 -15.25 10.94 -3.19
C ARG A 154 -13.83 10.39 -3.31
N VAL A 155 -13.62 9.11 -3.01
CA VAL A 155 -12.31 8.44 -3.11
C VAL A 155 -11.90 8.24 -4.56
N ALA A 156 -12.81 7.79 -5.45
CA ALA A 156 -12.56 7.66 -6.89
C ALA A 156 -12.01 8.97 -7.49
N ALA A 157 -12.59 10.11 -7.10
CA ALA A 157 -12.24 11.43 -7.63
C ALA A 157 -10.85 11.96 -7.18
N LEU A 158 -10.19 11.36 -6.18
CA LEU A 158 -8.89 11.83 -5.69
C LEU A 158 -7.79 11.66 -6.75
N ARG A 159 -7.23 12.77 -7.25
CA ARG A 159 -6.12 12.78 -8.22
C ARG A 159 -4.76 13.02 -7.57
N GLU A 160 -4.67 14.01 -6.69
CA GLU A 160 -3.42 14.38 -6.03
C GLU A 160 -2.96 13.29 -5.04
N PRO A 161 -1.67 12.94 -5.00
CA PRO A 161 -1.13 11.97 -4.05
C PRO A 161 -1.12 12.53 -2.63
N LEU A 162 -1.40 11.68 -1.63
CA LEU A 162 -1.24 12.05 -0.23
C LEU A 162 0.19 11.77 0.24
N VAL A 163 0.93 12.84 0.52
CA VAL A 163 2.25 12.75 1.17
C VAL A 163 2.05 12.80 2.68
N ILE A 164 2.37 11.69 3.36
CA ILE A 164 2.20 11.53 4.81
C ILE A 164 3.16 12.46 5.56
N ARG A 165 2.62 13.45 6.28
CA ARG A 165 3.40 14.37 7.14
C ARG A 165 2.86 14.46 8.56
N ARG A 166 1.55 14.29 8.73
CA ARG A 166 0.85 14.36 10.02
C ARG A 166 0.21 13.02 10.32
N GLY A 167 0.34 12.55 11.55
CA GLY A 167 -0.19 11.23 11.89
C GLY A 167 -0.67 11.07 13.32
N ALA A 168 -1.44 10.01 13.51
CA ALA A 168 -1.93 9.54 14.79
C ALA A 168 -1.54 8.07 15.00
N THR A 169 -1.41 7.63 16.25
CA THR A 169 -1.20 6.20 16.57
C THR A 169 -1.73 5.83 17.95
N SER A 170 -2.21 4.59 18.13
CA SER A 170 -2.54 4.04 19.46
C SER A 170 -1.34 3.44 20.21
N MET A 171 -0.21 3.28 19.51
CA MET A 171 0.86 2.33 19.85
C MET A 171 2.08 3.01 20.49
N GLY A 172 1.86 4.14 21.18
CA GLY A 172 2.95 4.97 21.72
C GLY A 172 3.58 5.92 20.68
N PRO A 173 4.53 6.77 21.09
CA PRO A 173 4.97 7.94 20.32
C PRO A 173 5.96 7.66 19.17
N ASP A 174 6.42 6.42 18.96
CA ASP A 174 7.55 6.14 18.07
C ASP A 174 7.28 6.49 16.60
N LEU A 175 6.04 6.29 16.12
CA LEU A 175 5.63 6.74 14.78
C LEU A 175 5.83 8.25 14.60
N LEU A 176 5.61 9.05 15.65
CA LEU A 176 5.70 10.52 15.60
C LEU A 176 7.13 11.00 15.37
N GLN A 177 8.14 10.17 15.59
CA GLN A 177 9.53 10.50 15.28
C GLN A 177 9.73 10.72 13.76
N ARG A 178 8.93 10.06 12.92
CA ARG A 178 8.99 10.07 11.45
C ARG A 178 8.09 11.11 10.76
N LEU A 179 7.28 11.83 11.54
CA LEU A 179 6.23 12.73 11.07
C LEU A 179 6.57 14.18 11.44
N ASP A 180 6.12 15.16 10.67
CA ASP A 180 6.32 16.58 10.98
C ASP A 180 5.54 16.98 12.25
N ALA A 181 4.32 16.46 12.37
CA ALA A 181 3.42 16.66 13.51
C ALA A 181 2.57 15.42 13.78
N GLY A 182 1.98 15.32 14.97
CA GLY A 182 1.06 14.23 15.28
C GLY A 182 0.70 14.09 16.75
N PHE A 183 -0.04 13.04 17.07
CA PHE A 183 -0.40 12.67 18.44
C PHE A 183 -0.49 11.16 18.63
N ALA A 184 -0.33 10.69 19.86
CA ALA A 184 -0.37 9.27 20.17
C ALA A 184 -1.07 8.99 21.51
N THR A 185 -1.68 7.80 21.62
CA THR A 185 -2.10 7.20 22.90
C THR A 185 -1.22 5.99 23.21
N ASN A 186 -1.47 5.31 24.33
CA ASN A 186 -0.77 4.09 24.74
C ASN A 186 -1.74 2.91 24.79
N GLU A 187 -1.36 1.73 24.27
CA GLU A 187 -2.17 0.51 24.41
C GLU A 187 -2.17 -0.03 25.86
N ASN A 188 -1.21 0.39 26.67
CA ASN A 188 -0.99 -0.09 28.04
C ASN A 188 -1.23 0.97 29.13
N ALA A 189 -1.75 2.15 28.78
CA ALA A 189 -2.08 3.18 29.76
C ALA A 189 -3.29 4.04 29.31
N PRO A 190 -4.38 4.09 30.09
CA PRO A 190 -5.66 4.67 29.66
C PRO A 190 -5.66 6.20 29.53
N SER A 191 -4.71 6.87 30.18
CA SER A 191 -4.63 8.32 30.28
C SER A 191 -3.35 8.89 29.65
N ASP A 192 -2.52 8.06 29.01
CA ASP A 192 -1.29 8.50 28.36
C ASP A 192 -1.59 9.15 27.01
N PHE A 193 -1.06 10.37 26.80
CA PHE A 193 -1.18 11.08 25.54
C PHE A 193 0.13 11.77 25.17
N TRP A 194 0.52 11.71 23.90
CA TRP A 194 1.63 12.48 23.35
C TRP A 194 1.15 13.42 22.26
N GLN A 195 1.78 14.59 22.16
CA GLN A 195 1.56 15.54 21.07
C GLN A 195 2.90 16.06 20.54
N LYS A 196 3.08 16.01 19.22
CA LYS A 196 4.21 16.59 18.49
C LYS A 196 3.70 17.75 17.63
N PRO A 197 3.89 19.01 18.06
CA PRO A 197 3.69 20.18 17.20
C PRO A 197 4.67 20.18 16.03
N ALA A 198 4.29 20.83 14.92
CA ALA A 198 5.17 21.01 13.78
C ALA A 198 6.44 21.79 14.17
N GLY A 199 7.61 21.34 13.70
CA GLY A 199 8.90 21.93 14.04
C GLY A 199 9.53 21.42 15.35
N ASN A 200 8.79 20.70 16.20
CA ASN A 200 9.35 20.12 17.43
C ASN A 200 10.06 18.80 17.13
N ALA A 201 11.29 18.63 17.63
CA ALA A 201 12.06 17.41 17.43
C ALA A 201 11.49 16.15 18.14
N ARG A 202 10.73 16.33 19.22
CA ARG A 202 10.15 15.25 20.04
C ARG A 202 8.70 15.53 20.39
N ALA A 203 7.92 14.47 20.59
CA ALA A 203 6.57 14.57 21.14
C ALA A 203 6.62 14.81 22.66
N ALA A 204 5.77 15.71 23.16
CA ALA A 204 5.60 15.94 24.59
C ALA A 204 4.55 14.98 25.15
N HIS A 205 4.87 14.31 26.26
CA HIS A 205 3.95 13.46 27.03
C HIS A 205 3.09 14.30 27.98
N ARG A 206 1.84 13.88 28.17
CA ARG A 206 0.95 14.36 29.24
C ARG A 206 -0.02 13.25 29.65
N VAL A 207 -0.48 13.33 30.90
CA VAL A 207 -1.63 12.56 31.38
C VAL A 207 -2.90 13.35 31.09
N VAL A 208 -3.94 12.70 30.55
CA VAL A 208 -5.23 13.32 30.19
C VAL A 208 -6.39 12.76 31.00
N ALA A 209 -7.40 13.58 31.23
CA ALA A 209 -8.66 13.22 31.91
C ALA A 209 -9.88 13.46 30.99
N PRO A 210 -10.96 12.65 31.08
CA PRO A 210 -11.04 11.42 31.87
C PRO A 210 -10.09 10.34 31.34
N ASP A 211 -9.82 10.32 30.03
CA ASP A 211 -9.01 9.31 29.36
C ASP A 211 -8.43 9.80 28.01
N ALA A 212 -7.72 8.89 27.35
CA ALA A 212 -7.16 9.04 26.02
C ALA A 212 -8.20 9.10 24.88
N ALA A 213 -9.37 8.46 24.99
CA ALA A 213 -10.42 8.53 23.96
C ALA A 213 -10.96 9.95 23.76
N ARG A 214 -11.25 10.68 24.84
CA ARG A 214 -11.62 12.10 24.76
C ARG A 214 -10.52 12.93 24.11
N ALA A 215 -9.27 12.74 24.53
CA ALA A 215 -8.14 13.50 24.02
C ALA A 215 -7.86 13.21 22.54
N LEU A 216 -8.05 11.96 22.10
CA LEU A 216 -7.92 11.54 20.71
C LEU A 216 -8.98 12.22 19.82
N ALA A 217 -10.26 12.16 20.21
CA ALA A 217 -11.35 12.80 19.48
C ALA A 217 -11.20 14.32 19.39
N GLN A 218 -10.70 14.96 20.46
CA GLN A 218 -10.34 16.38 20.44
C GLN A 218 -9.21 16.65 19.42
N ALA A 219 -8.13 15.89 19.47
CA ALA A 219 -6.96 16.12 18.62
C ALA A 219 -7.24 15.89 17.11
N PHE A 220 -8.09 14.92 16.75
CA PHE A 220 -8.54 14.72 15.36
C PHE A 220 -9.35 15.89 14.79
N ARG A 221 -10.02 16.68 15.66
CA ARG A 221 -10.74 17.90 15.26
C ARG A 221 -9.83 19.13 15.17
N GLU A 222 -8.73 19.14 15.92
CA GLU A 222 -7.76 20.24 15.96
C GLU A 222 -6.68 20.15 14.88
N MET A 223 -6.35 18.94 14.40
CA MET A 223 -5.29 18.71 13.42
C MET A 223 -5.74 17.71 12.35
N PRO A 224 -5.69 18.05 11.05
CA PRO A 224 -5.88 17.08 9.98
C PRO A 224 -4.79 16.00 10.02
N VAL A 225 -5.22 14.74 9.98
CA VAL A 225 -4.35 13.56 10.09
C VAL A 225 -4.21 12.92 8.72
N ASP A 226 -2.98 12.71 8.23
CA ASP A 226 -2.72 12.05 6.94
C ASP A 226 -2.66 10.52 7.09
N VAL A 227 -2.14 10.03 8.22
CA VAL A 227 -2.11 8.60 8.56
C VAL A 227 -2.56 8.31 9.99
N PHE A 228 -3.35 7.26 10.19
CA PHE A 228 -3.67 6.73 11.51
C PHE A 228 -3.28 5.25 11.61
N TYR A 229 -2.54 4.87 12.66
CA TYR A 229 -2.25 3.46 12.97
C TYR A 229 -2.95 3.04 14.25
N THR A 230 -3.55 1.85 14.26
CA THR A 230 -4.09 1.25 15.50
C THR A 230 -3.79 -0.23 15.64
N SER A 231 -3.77 -0.66 16.89
CA SER A 231 -3.73 -2.04 17.34
C SER A 231 -4.68 -2.17 18.55
N GLY A 232 -4.75 -3.37 19.13
CA GLY A 232 -5.56 -3.67 20.31
C GLY A 232 -6.96 -4.20 20.02
N HIS A 233 -7.75 -4.35 21.08
CA HIS A 233 -9.09 -4.93 21.02
C HIS A 233 -10.05 -4.09 20.17
N ALA A 234 -10.78 -4.77 19.30
CA ALA A 234 -11.79 -4.20 18.45
C ALA A 234 -12.76 -5.27 17.95
N THR A 235 -13.91 -4.82 17.48
CA THR A 235 -14.97 -5.59 16.82
C THR A 235 -15.39 -4.86 15.55
N GLU A 236 -16.42 -5.35 14.86
CA GLU A 236 -17.11 -4.62 13.80
C GLU A 236 -17.89 -3.39 14.32
N ARG A 237 -17.96 -3.16 15.64
CA ARG A 237 -18.75 -2.09 16.31
C ARG A 237 -17.94 -1.09 17.13
N ASP A 238 -16.79 -1.49 17.64
CA ASP A 238 -15.95 -0.68 18.52
C ASP A 238 -14.46 -0.93 18.32
N TRP A 239 -13.64 0.05 18.70
CA TRP A 239 -12.21 -0.08 18.94
C TRP A 239 -11.88 0.49 20.32
N GLN A 240 -11.21 -0.31 21.15
CA GLN A 240 -10.92 0.00 22.56
C GLN A 240 -9.54 0.66 22.70
N ILE A 241 -9.52 1.82 23.35
CA ILE A 241 -8.31 2.60 23.59
C ILE A 241 -7.70 2.14 24.92
N ALA A 242 -6.38 1.92 24.91
CA ALA A 242 -5.65 1.24 25.99
C ALA A 242 -6.10 -0.22 26.25
N TYR A 243 -6.47 -0.95 25.18
CA TYR A 243 -6.75 -2.38 25.23
C TYR A 243 -7.91 -2.71 26.20
N ASN A 244 -7.67 -3.44 27.29
CA ASN A 244 -8.67 -3.77 28.32
C ASN A 244 -8.66 -2.81 29.53
N LEU A 245 -7.95 -1.67 29.43
CA LEU A 245 -7.90 -0.63 30.46
C LEU A 245 -9.01 0.42 30.20
N PRO A 246 -9.41 1.23 31.19
CA PRO A 246 -10.46 2.23 31.04
C PRO A 246 -9.98 3.47 30.26
N GLY A 247 -9.49 3.28 29.02
CA GLY A 247 -9.04 4.35 28.12
C GLY A 247 -10.15 4.91 27.22
N GLY A 248 -11.37 4.39 27.34
CA GLY A 248 -12.50 4.68 26.45
C GLY A 248 -12.45 3.87 25.15
N ALA A 249 -13.32 4.22 24.21
CA ALA A 249 -13.43 3.56 22.91
C ALA A 249 -13.78 4.54 21.78
N VAL A 250 -13.57 4.14 20.54
CA VAL A 250 -14.23 4.72 19.36
C VAL A 250 -15.28 3.73 18.89
N VAL A 251 -16.51 4.22 18.73
CA VAL A 251 -17.68 3.48 18.23
C VAL A 251 -18.23 4.17 16.98
N HIS A 252 -19.20 3.55 16.32
CA HIS A 252 -19.97 4.18 15.25
C HIS A 252 -21.47 4.18 15.55
N GLU A 253 -22.20 5.03 14.83
CA GLU A 253 -23.66 5.08 14.78
C GLU A 253 -24.09 5.67 13.43
N HIS A 254 -24.82 4.90 12.63
CA HIS A 254 -25.29 5.31 11.29
C HIS A 254 -24.17 5.85 10.39
N GLY A 255 -23.02 5.15 10.35
CA GLY A 255 -21.83 5.55 9.59
C GLY A 255 -21.01 6.68 10.21
N THR A 256 -21.41 7.22 11.37
CA THR A 256 -20.71 8.33 12.04
C THR A 256 -19.91 7.85 13.24
N LEU A 257 -18.62 8.18 13.29
CA LEU A 257 -17.72 7.87 14.40
C LEU A 257 -17.97 8.77 15.63
N CYS A 258 -17.87 8.16 16.81
CA CYS A 258 -17.96 8.83 18.11
C CYS A 258 -16.93 8.21 19.05
N ALA A 259 -16.18 9.04 19.79
CA ALA A 259 -15.48 8.53 20.97
C ALA A 259 -16.44 8.44 22.15
N VAL A 260 -16.23 7.44 23.00
CA VAL A 260 -16.91 7.27 24.28
C VAL A 260 -15.84 7.16 25.34
N SER A 261 -15.80 8.11 26.28
CA SER A 261 -14.89 8.06 27.42
C SER A 261 -15.32 7.00 28.44
N ALA A 262 -14.44 6.64 29.37
CA ALA A 262 -14.66 5.68 30.43
C ALA A 262 -15.77 6.09 31.43
N ASP A 263 -16.13 7.38 31.46
CA ASP A 263 -17.31 7.90 32.19
C ASP A 263 -18.62 7.82 31.36
N ASN A 264 -18.57 7.21 30.17
CA ASN A 264 -19.63 7.08 29.17
C ASN A 264 -20.03 8.40 28.47
N THR A 265 -19.26 9.48 28.61
CA THR A 265 -19.50 10.70 27.84
C THR A 265 -19.19 10.49 26.36
N ARG A 266 -20.12 10.92 25.48
CA ARG A 266 -19.96 10.84 24.02
C ARG A 266 -19.27 12.10 23.48
N HIS A 267 -18.26 11.92 22.64
CA HIS A 267 -17.47 12.98 22.03
C HIS A 267 -17.45 12.83 20.50
N PRO A 268 -17.86 13.87 19.72
CA PRO A 268 -17.85 13.81 18.27
C PRO A 268 -16.45 13.51 17.71
N PHE A 269 -16.34 12.46 16.88
CA PHE A 269 -15.08 12.06 16.25
C PHE A 269 -15.14 12.40 14.75
N ALA A 270 -14.81 13.65 14.42
CA ALA A 270 -14.85 14.15 13.06
C ALA A 270 -13.43 14.33 12.50
N SER A 271 -13.14 13.74 11.35
CA SER A 271 -11.90 13.97 10.61
C SER A 271 -12.14 13.86 9.10
N PRO A 272 -12.74 14.87 8.45
CA PRO A 272 -13.21 14.73 7.06
C PRO A 272 -12.11 14.80 5.99
N ASN A 273 -10.87 15.14 6.34
CA ASN A 273 -9.78 15.21 5.36
C ASN A 273 -9.42 13.80 4.81
N PRO A 274 -9.05 13.66 3.53
CA PRO A 274 -8.48 12.42 3.00
C PRO A 274 -7.28 11.97 3.83
N LYS A 275 -7.28 10.69 4.21
CA LYS A 275 -6.23 10.06 5.01
C LYS A 275 -6.14 8.56 4.71
N VAL A 276 -5.09 7.91 5.23
CA VAL A 276 -5.03 6.45 5.26
C VAL A 276 -5.08 5.90 6.68
N TYR A 277 -5.73 4.75 6.85
CA TYR A 277 -5.93 4.11 8.15
C TYR A 277 -5.38 2.68 8.14
N LEU A 278 -4.50 2.37 9.09
CA LEU A 278 -3.83 1.09 9.24
C LEU A 278 -4.12 0.49 10.63
N PRO A 279 -5.27 -0.18 10.80
CA PRO A 279 -5.57 -1.03 11.96
C PRO A 279 -4.73 -2.33 11.93
N VAL A 280 -3.40 -2.18 11.99
CA VAL A 280 -2.39 -3.23 11.79
C VAL A 280 -2.52 -4.42 12.75
N GLY A 281 -3.02 -4.16 13.96
CA GLY A 281 -3.17 -5.18 15.02
C GLY A 281 -4.60 -5.46 15.45
N ASN A 282 -5.60 -4.71 14.94
CA ASN A 282 -6.97 -4.87 15.40
C ASN A 282 -7.65 -6.11 14.82
N CYS A 283 -8.50 -6.74 15.62
CA CYS A 283 -9.48 -7.73 15.15
C CYS A 283 -10.61 -7.03 14.41
N LEU A 284 -11.14 -7.64 13.35
CA LEU A 284 -12.46 -7.37 12.76
C LEU A 284 -12.76 -5.95 12.24
N ILE A 285 -11.92 -4.94 12.45
CA ILE A 285 -12.11 -3.55 11.95
C ILE A 285 -12.23 -3.50 10.42
N GLY A 286 -11.65 -4.46 9.69
CA GLY A 286 -11.80 -4.58 8.24
C GLY A 286 -12.97 -5.46 7.80
N HIS A 287 -13.83 -5.94 8.71
CA HIS A 287 -14.98 -6.77 8.38
C HIS A 287 -16.22 -5.89 8.17
N ILE A 288 -16.72 -5.86 6.93
CA ILE A 288 -18.04 -5.30 6.63
C ILE A 288 -19.06 -6.45 6.75
N ASP A 289 -19.57 -6.66 7.96
CA ASP A 289 -20.61 -7.66 8.24
C ASP A 289 -22.02 -7.11 7.97
N THR A 290 -22.20 -5.80 8.12
CA THR A 290 -23.40 -5.02 7.74
C THR A 290 -22.97 -3.64 7.23
N ARG A 291 -23.92 -2.84 6.70
CA ARG A 291 -23.63 -1.46 6.27
C ARG A 291 -23.09 -0.58 7.40
N ASP A 292 -23.61 -0.70 8.61
CA ASP A 292 -23.19 0.12 9.75
C ASP A 292 -22.17 -0.66 10.59
N CYS A 293 -20.89 -0.43 10.31
CA CYS A 293 -19.77 -1.03 11.02
C CYS A 293 -18.59 -0.06 11.09
N MET A 294 -17.56 -0.40 11.86
CA MET A 294 -16.36 0.43 11.99
C MET A 294 -15.70 0.72 10.63
N ALA A 295 -15.59 -0.25 9.71
CA ALA A 295 -14.97 -0.04 8.40
C ALA A 295 -15.69 1.05 7.59
N THR A 296 -17.02 0.96 7.46
CA THR A 296 -17.80 1.92 6.69
C THR A 296 -17.85 3.29 7.38
N ALA A 297 -17.88 3.35 8.71
CA ALA A 297 -17.80 4.61 9.45
C ALA A 297 -16.45 5.34 9.28
N TRP A 298 -15.34 4.59 9.23
CA TRP A 298 -14.03 5.15 8.89
C TRP A 298 -13.98 5.68 7.45
N LEU A 299 -14.55 4.96 6.49
CA LEU A 299 -14.68 5.40 5.09
C LEU A 299 -15.66 6.57 4.91
N HIS A 300 -16.62 6.74 5.82
CA HIS A 300 -17.60 7.83 5.82
C HIS A 300 -17.11 9.03 6.65
N SER A 301 -17.54 9.18 7.91
CA SER A 301 -17.21 10.36 8.73
C SER A 301 -15.74 10.43 9.15
N GLY A 302 -15.03 9.30 9.13
CA GLY A 302 -13.60 9.23 9.37
C GLY A 302 -12.73 9.76 8.22
N GLY A 303 -13.33 10.08 7.06
CA GLY A 303 -12.65 10.67 5.90
C GLY A 303 -11.58 9.78 5.27
N VAL A 304 -11.53 8.49 5.61
CA VAL A 304 -10.53 7.56 5.10
C VAL A 304 -10.66 7.42 3.58
N ALA A 305 -9.52 7.40 2.89
CA ALA A 305 -9.42 7.23 1.45
C ALA A 305 -8.81 5.87 1.06
N GLN A 306 -7.90 5.34 1.89
CA GLN A 306 -7.48 3.94 1.83
C GLN A 306 -7.36 3.38 3.25
N MET A 307 -7.74 2.11 3.43
CA MET A 307 -7.40 1.37 4.65
C MET A 307 -7.17 -0.10 4.38
N ILE A 308 -6.33 -0.71 5.21
CA ILE A 308 -6.30 -2.16 5.35
C ILE A 308 -7.16 -2.57 6.55
N GLY A 309 -7.51 -3.85 6.69
CA GLY A 309 -8.08 -4.34 7.94
C GLY A 309 -8.35 -5.83 7.95
N TYR A 310 -8.19 -6.47 9.10
CA TYR A 310 -8.55 -7.87 9.26
C TYR A 310 -10.07 -8.04 9.21
N THR A 311 -10.53 -8.99 8.40
CA THR A 311 -11.92 -9.47 8.37
C THR A 311 -12.18 -10.55 9.42
N ALA A 312 -11.16 -10.92 10.20
CA ALA A 312 -11.15 -11.99 11.19
C ALA A 312 -10.48 -11.51 12.50
N VAL A 313 -10.43 -12.36 13.52
CA VAL A 313 -9.64 -12.08 14.74
C VAL A 313 -8.14 -12.14 14.47
N THR A 314 -7.37 -11.24 15.06
CA THR A 314 -5.95 -11.05 14.78
C THR A 314 -5.10 -11.68 15.89
N PHE A 315 -4.24 -12.65 15.53
CA PHE A 315 -3.27 -13.24 16.46
C PHE A 315 -1.86 -13.33 15.86
N TYR A 316 -1.75 -13.68 14.56
CA TYR A 316 -0.45 -13.83 13.91
C TYR A 316 0.08 -12.50 13.39
N GLY A 317 -0.70 -11.73 12.63
CA GLY A 317 -0.42 -10.30 12.39
C GLY A 317 0.54 -9.99 11.23
N TYR A 318 1.03 -11.00 10.50
CA TYR A 318 2.01 -10.82 9.42
C TYR A 318 1.52 -9.85 8.35
N MET A 319 0.24 -9.92 7.97
CA MET A 319 -0.35 -9.08 6.92
C MET A 319 -0.52 -7.62 7.33
N GLY A 320 -1.16 -7.33 8.46
CA GLY A 320 -1.40 -5.96 8.92
C GLY A 320 -0.11 -5.22 9.27
N TRP A 321 0.64 -5.74 10.25
CA TRP A 321 1.90 -5.14 10.69
C TRP A 321 2.97 -5.12 9.60
N GLY A 322 3.04 -6.16 8.76
CA GLY A 322 4.00 -6.19 7.65
C GLY A 322 3.73 -5.13 6.59
N THR A 323 2.46 -4.86 6.31
CA THR A 323 2.06 -3.74 5.45
C THR A 323 2.48 -2.41 6.07
N GLY A 324 2.24 -2.23 7.38
CA GLY A 324 2.69 -1.04 8.12
C GLY A 324 4.20 -0.82 8.03
N LEU A 325 5.00 -1.86 8.29
CA LEU A 325 6.47 -1.82 8.23
C LEU A 325 7.00 -1.52 6.82
N LEU A 326 6.43 -2.12 5.78
CA LEU A 326 6.81 -1.83 4.38
C LEU A 326 6.34 -0.43 3.93
N PHE A 327 5.24 0.08 4.47
CA PHE A 327 4.77 1.44 4.18
C PHE A 327 5.70 2.49 4.84
N GLU A 328 6.11 2.26 6.09
CA GLU A 328 7.11 3.06 6.83
C GLU A 328 8.57 2.91 6.33
N ASP A 329 8.80 2.07 5.31
CA ASP A 329 10.04 2.11 4.52
C ASP A 329 10.14 3.45 3.78
N GLY A 330 9.02 3.95 3.24
CA GLY A 330 8.93 5.20 2.48
C GLY A 330 9.23 5.07 0.98
N ARG A 331 9.62 3.88 0.51
CA ARG A 331 9.75 3.56 -0.92
C ARG A 331 8.40 3.33 -1.62
N LEU A 332 7.37 2.93 -0.87
CA LEU A 332 6.14 2.34 -1.39
C LEU A 332 4.91 3.20 -1.07
N THR A 333 3.90 3.15 -1.92
CA THR A 333 2.53 3.50 -1.55
C THR A 333 1.91 2.44 -0.64
N LEU A 334 0.77 2.76 -0.02
CA LEU A 334 0.05 1.80 0.83
C LEU A 334 -0.41 0.55 0.06
N SER A 335 -0.87 0.69 -1.18
CA SER A 335 -1.27 -0.46 -2.02
C SER A 335 -0.07 -1.34 -2.38
N GLU A 336 1.06 -0.73 -2.75
CA GLU A 336 2.29 -1.45 -3.08
C GLU A 336 2.87 -2.17 -1.84
N ALA A 337 2.80 -1.56 -0.66
CA ALA A 337 3.20 -2.17 0.61
C ALA A 337 2.29 -3.37 0.98
N PHE A 338 0.97 -3.24 0.80
CA PHE A 338 0.00 -4.32 1.04
C PHE A 338 0.26 -5.51 0.10
N PHE A 339 0.39 -5.23 -1.19
CA PHE A 339 0.69 -6.22 -2.22
C PHE A 339 2.01 -6.95 -1.95
N LEU A 340 3.12 -6.23 -1.78
CA LEU A 340 4.45 -6.82 -1.58
C LEU A 340 4.59 -7.57 -0.25
N ASN A 341 3.84 -7.17 0.79
CA ASN A 341 3.78 -7.93 2.03
C ASN A 341 3.02 -9.25 1.85
N ASN A 342 1.94 -9.27 1.06
CA ASN A 342 1.26 -10.52 0.69
C ASN A 342 2.19 -11.44 -0.11
N GLN A 343 2.97 -10.90 -1.06
CA GLN A 343 3.96 -11.70 -1.80
C GLN A 343 5.05 -12.29 -0.89
N SER A 344 5.50 -11.53 0.12
CA SER A 344 6.43 -12.02 1.13
C SER A 344 5.84 -13.15 1.99
N LEU A 345 4.55 -13.07 2.33
CA LEU A 345 3.80 -14.12 3.02
C LEU A 345 3.68 -15.39 2.14
N LEU A 346 3.25 -15.23 0.89
CA LEU A 346 3.09 -16.33 -0.06
C LEU A 346 4.43 -17.04 -0.33
N HIS A 347 5.53 -16.28 -0.42
CA HIS A 347 6.87 -16.83 -0.56
C HIS A 347 7.27 -17.67 0.67
N GLN A 348 7.05 -17.16 1.88
CA GLN A 348 7.27 -17.92 3.12
C GLN A 348 6.45 -19.22 3.15
N MET A 349 5.18 -19.18 2.72
CA MET A 349 4.34 -20.38 2.61
C MET A 349 4.84 -21.35 1.53
N ALA A 350 5.21 -20.87 0.34
CA ALA A 350 5.73 -21.72 -0.75
C ALA A 350 7.02 -22.45 -0.34
N ARG A 351 7.91 -21.76 0.39
CA ARG A 351 9.19 -22.31 0.86
C ARG A 351 9.03 -23.30 2.04
N ARG A 352 8.16 -22.99 3.00
CA ARG A 352 8.11 -23.70 4.31
C ARG A 352 6.90 -24.62 4.46
N PHE A 353 5.77 -24.28 3.85
CA PHE A 353 4.46 -24.90 4.07
C PHE A 353 3.66 -25.05 2.74
N PRO A 354 4.20 -25.69 1.70
CA PRO A 354 3.58 -25.74 0.37
C PRO A 354 2.18 -26.39 0.36
N HIS A 355 1.90 -27.34 1.27
CA HIS A 355 0.55 -27.90 1.43
C HIS A 355 -0.45 -26.87 1.98
N ALA A 356 -0.04 -26.05 2.97
CA ALA A 356 -0.89 -24.99 3.50
C ALA A 356 -1.15 -23.89 2.46
N LEU A 357 -0.19 -23.62 1.55
CA LEU A 357 -0.38 -22.68 0.45
C LEU A 357 -1.54 -23.10 -0.48
N GLN A 358 -1.73 -24.41 -0.69
CA GLN A 358 -2.82 -24.96 -1.52
C GLN A 358 -4.17 -25.00 -0.79
N THR A 359 -4.19 -24.95 0.54
CA THR A 359 -5.43 -24.95 1.34
C THR A 359 -6.27 -23.70 1.08
N GLN A 360 -7.59 -23.87 0.91
CA GLN A 360 -8.55 -22.77 0.70
C GLN A 360 -9.63 -22.75 1.79
N PRO A 361 -9.39 -22.10 2.94
CA PRO A 361 -10.39 -21.99 4.01
C PRO A 361 -11.66 -21.25 3.57
N GLY A 362 -12.83 -21.69 4.02
CA GLY A 362 -14.09 -20.96 3.83
C GLY A 362 -14.22 -19.77 4.78
N ALA A 363 -15.13 -18.84 4.50
CA ALA A 363 -15.42 -17.69 5.38
C ALA A 363 -15.82 -18.10 6.81
N GLU A 364 -16.38 -19.32 6.93
CA GLU A 364 -16.76 -19.98 8.17
C GLU A 364 -15.58 -20.46 9.02
N ASP A 365 -14.40 -20.70 8.44
CA ASP A 365 -13.20 -21.09 9.21
C ASP A 365 -12.71 -19.94 10.09
N TYR A 366 -12.85 -18.70 9.59
CA TYR A 366 -12.37 -17.48 10.23
C TYR A 366 -13.21 -16.98 11.41
N ARG A 367 -14.30 -17.67 11.78
CA ARG A 367 -15.07 -17.34 12.99
C ARG A 367 -14.25 -17.51 14.28
N SER A 368 -13.33 -18.47 14.33
CA SER A 368 -12.36 -18.59 15.42
C SER A 368 -11.14 -19.42 15.04
N VAL A 369 -9.98 -19.09 15.63
CA VAL A 369 -8.73 -19.85 15.43
C VAL A 369 -8.89 -21.33 15.85
N GLY A 370 -9.74 -21.63 16.84
CA GLY A 370 -10.04 -23.00 17.26
C GLY A 370 -10.77 -23.79 16.17
N ALA A 371 -11.84 -23.23 15.61
CA ALA A 371 -12.63 -23.91 14.57
C ALA A 371 -11.85 -24.08 13.25
N PHE A 372 -10.91 -23.17 12.97
CA PHE A 372 -9.96 -23.26 11.86
C PHE A 372 -8.98 -24.42 12.04
N ARG A 373 -8.33 -24.52 13.21
CA ARG A 373 -7.39 -25.61 13.54
C ARG A 373 -8.03 -27.01 13.55
N GLN A 374 -9.34 -27.09 13.80
CA GLN A 374 -10.07 -28.36 13.74
C GLN A 374 -10.34 -28.82 12.30
N ARG A 375 -10.53 -27.88 11.36
CA ARG A 375 -10.83 -28.17 9.95
C ARG A 375 -9.58 -28.26 9.07
N HIS A 376 -8.53 -27.51 9.42
CA HIS A 376 -7.26 -27.46 8.70
C HIS A 376 -6.15 -28.00 9.62
N PRO A 377 -5.59 -29.21 9.36
CA PRO A 377 -4.70 -29.92 10.29
C PRO A 377 -3.25 -29.37 10.29
N VAL A 378 -3.12 -28.07 10.55
CA VAL A 378 -1.85 -27.34 10.66
C VAL A 378 -1.21 -27.58 12.04
N ARG A 379 0.10 -27.80 12.05
CA ARG A 379 0.87 -28.21 13.24
C ARG A 379 1.78 -27.10 13.75
N ALA A 380 2.40 -26.33 12.87
CA ALA A 380 3.28 -25.24 13.27
C ALA A 380 2.51 -23.94 13.52
N ARG A 381 2.95 -23.14 14.50
CA ARG A 381 2.37 -21.81 14.77
C ARG A 381 2.44 -20.90 13.55
N ASP A 382 3.56 -20.92 12.84
CA ASP A 382 3.78 -20.08 11.66
C ASP A 382 2.99 -20.58 10.44
N GLU A 383 2.80 -21.89 10.30
CA GLU A 383 1.95 -22.49 9.27
C GLU A 383 0.49 -22.03 9.43
N LEU A 384 -0.06 -22.20 10.65
CA LEU A 384 -1.38 -21.69 11.01
C LEU A 384 -1.48 -20.17 10.82
N GLY A 385 -0.45 -19.44 11.24
CA GLY A 385 -0.41 -17.99 11.23
C GLY A 385 -0.38 -17.38 9.83
N LEU A 386 0.49 -17.89 8.95
CA LEU A 386 0.59 -17.44 7.57
C LEU A 386 -0.67 -17.82 6.79
N LEU A 387 -1.20 -19.04 6.95
CA LEU A 387 -2.43 -19.47 6.29
C LEU A 387 -3.66 -18.68 6.76
N TRP A 388 -3.74 -18.34 8.06
CA TRP A 388 -4.78 -17.47 8.59
C TRP A 388 -4.71 -16.08 7.94
N ASP A 389 -3.54 -15.43 8.00
CA ASP A 389 -3.37 -14.07 7.49
C ASP A 389 -3.51 -13.96 5.95
N ARG A 390 -3.12 -15.00 5.18
CA ARG A 390 -2.96 -14.98 3.70
C ARG A 390 -4.09 -14.30 2.94
N ASP A 391 -5.34 -14.64 3.26
CA ASP A 391 -6.54 -14.18 2.56
C ASP A 391 -7.42 -13.26 3.44
N ALA A 392 -7.08 -13.05 4.72
CA ALA A 392 -8.02 -12.50 5.72
C ALA A 392 -8.02 -10.97 5.86
N VAL A 393 -7.10 -10.26 5.19
CA VAL A 393 -6.98 -8.79 5.28
C VAL A 393 -7.53 -8.15 4.02
N ALA A 394 -8.50 -7.25 4.18
CA ALA A 394 -9.05 -6.43 3.12
C ALA A 394 -8.14 -5.23 2.82
N PHE A 395 -8.19 -4.74 1.58
CA PHE A 395 -7.74 -3.40 1.20
C PHE A 395 -8.94 -2.64 0.67
N TYR A 396 -9.26 -1.50 1.28
CA TYR A 396 -10.34 -0.60 0.87
C TYR A 396 -9.77 0.68 0.26
N GLY A 397 -10.41 1.18 -0.79
CA GLY A 397 -10.01 2.36 -1.55
C GLY A 397 -9.50 2.05 -2.95
N ASP A 398 -9.26 3.11 -3.74
CA ASP A 398 -8.68 3.03 -5.08
C ASP A 398 -7.20 2.60 -5.00
N PRO A 399 -6.78 1.43 -5.54
CA PRO A 399 -5.42 0.92 -5.38
C PRO A 399 -4.36 1.72 -6.17
N ALA A 400 -4.76 2.51 -7.18
CA ALA A 400 -3.82 3.37 -7.91
C ALA A 400 -3.71 4.79 -7.34
N TRP A 401 -4.54 5.15 -6.35
CA TRP A 401 -4.35 6.42 -5.64
C TRP A 401 -3.15 6.32 -4.68
N ALA A 402 -2.24 7.29 -4.78
CA ALA A 402 -0.94 7.19 -4.13
C ALA A 402 -0.87 7.93 -2.79
N ALA A 403 -1.14 7.22 -1.69
CA ALA A 403 -0.69 7.63 -0.36
C ALA A 403 0.73 7.09 -0.11
N ARG A 404 1.68 7.94 0.31
CA ARG A 404 3.10 7.57 0.54
C ARG A 404 3.80 8.46 1.57
N TYR A 405 4.81 7.96 2.27
CA TYR A 405 5.75 8.79 3.03
C TYR A 405 6.68 9.59 2.09
N PRO A 406 7.36 10.65 2.58
CA PRO A 406 8.36 11.40 1.81
C PRO A 406 9.53 10.51 1.37
N ALA A 407 9.95 10.63 0.11
CA ALA A 407 10.96 9.76 -0.50
C ALA A 407 12.37 9.98 0.10
N GLU A 408 12.62 11.14 0.69
CA GLU A 408 13.84 11.47 1.43
C GLU A 408 14.04 10.54 2.64
N GLY A 409 12.96 9.96 3.18
CA GLY A 409 12.97 9.02 4.30
C GLY A 409 13.17 7.54 3.94
N ALA A 410 13.33 7.21 2.64
CA ALA A 410 13.40 5.84 2.13
C ALA A 410 14.49 4.98 2.83
N ALA A 411 14.13 3.80 3.32
CA ALA A 411 15.05 2.95 4.10
C ALA A 411 16.16 2.33 3.24
N ALA A 412 15.94 2.19 1.93
CA ALA A 412 16.93 1.71 0.98
C ALA A 412 16.83 2.44 -0.37
N GLU A 413 17.95 2.50 -1.09
CA GLU A 413 17.99 2.84 -2.52
C GLU A 413 17.97 1.57 -3.35
N VAL A 414 17.11 1.52 -4.37
CA VAL A 414 16.98 0.40 -5.28
C VAL A 414 17.18 0.89 -6.71
N VAL A 415 18.08 0.24 -7.44
CA VAL A 415 18.41 0.54 -8.84
C VAL A 415 18.37 -0.75 -9.65
N LEU A 416 17.56 -0.77 -10.70
CA LEU A 416 17.55 -1.83 -11.71
C LEU A 416 18.34 -1.35 -12.93
N THR A 417 19.16 -2.23 -13.51
CA THR A 417 19.84 -1.98 -14.78
C THR A 417 19.66 -3.15 -15.75
N ARG A 418 19.69 -2.86 -17.06
CA ARG A 418 19.64 -3.85 -18.15
C ARG A 418 20.83 -3.69 -19.08
N GLN A 419 21.46 -4.81 -19.44
CA GLN A 419 22.51 -4.89 -20.46
C GLN A 419 22.22 -6.13 -21.34
N GLY A 420 21.65 -5.91 -22.53
CA GLY A 420 21.11 -7.00 -23.35
C GLY A 420 19.94 -7.72 -22.66
N GLU A 421 20.00 -9.05 -22.54
CA GLU A 421 19.05 -9.85 -21.75
C GLU A 421 19.42 -9.93 -20.26
N ARG A 422 20.60 -9.43 -19.83
CA ARG A 422 21.03 -9.47 -18.44
C ARG A 422 20.48 -8.28 -17.66
N TRP A 423 19.90 -8.57 -16.51
CA TRP A 423 19.38 -7.59 -15.56
C TRP A 423 20.17 -7.64 -14.26
N THR A 424 20.34 -6.47 -13.63
CA THR A 424 20.96 -6.35 -12.30
C THR A 424 20.13 -5.42 -11.41
N LEU A 425 19.57 -5.97 -10.34
CA LEU A 425 18.84 -5.24 -9.30
C LEU A 425 19.76 -5.04 -8.09
N THR A 426 20.19 -3.81 -7.85
CA THR A 426 20.95 -3.42 -6.65
C THR A 426 20.02 -2.81 -5.62
N ALA A 427 20.10 -3.25 -4.36
CA ALA A 427 19.55 -2.55 -3.21
C ALA A 427 20.70 -2.13 -2.26
N THR A 428 20.73 -0.86 -1.87
CA THR A 428 21.70 -0.28 -0.94
C THR A 428 20.94 0.27 0.28
N VAL A 429 21.24 -0.25 1.47
CA VAL A 429 20.59 0.18 2.72
C VAL A 429 20.97 1.64 3.01
N ARG A 430 19.96 2.50 3.22
CA ARG A 430 20.14 3.88 3.69
C ARG A 430 19.92 4.00 5.19
N ARG A 431 18.90 3.31 5.73
CA ARG A 431 18.54 3.32 7.15
C ARG A 431 19.13 2.10 7.87
N ALA A 432 20.19 2.33 8.64
CA ALA A 432 20.73 1.33 9.56
C ALA A 432 19.67 0.93 10.60
N GLY A 433 19.70 -0.33 11.04
CA GLY A 433 18.70 -0.86 11.97
C GLY A 433 18.63 -2.38 11.93
N VAL A 434 17.61 -2.95 12.58
CA VAL A 434 17.28 -4.37 12.49
C VAL A 434 16.23 -4.54 11.38
N TRP A 435 16.61 -5.21 10.29
CA TRP A 435 15.76 -5.53 9.14
C TRP A 435 15.15 -6.93 9.31
N GLU A 436 14.61 -7.18 10.49
CA GLU A 436 14.09 -8.46 10.93
C GLU A 436 13.04 -8.18 12.00
N ASP A 437 11.90 -8.85 11.89
CA ASP A 437 10.83 -8.71 12.84
C ASP A 437 10.98 -9.74 13.97
N PRO A 438 10.89 -9.36 15.26
CA PRO A 438 11.07 -10.30 16.37
C PRO A 438 10.01 -11.41 16.44
N LYS A 439 8.87 -11.28 15.75
CA LYS A 439 7.77 -12.26 15.72
C LYS A 439 7.79 -13.19 14.49
N TRP A 440 8.36 -12.74 13.37
CA TRP A 440 8.34 -13.45 12.08
C TRP A 440 9.71 -13.68 11.42
N GLY A 441 10.78 -13.13 11.99
CA GLY A 441 12.14 -13.19 11.45
C GLY A 441 12.39 -12.19 10.31
N GLY A 442 13.48 -12.41 9.57
CA GLY A 442 13.84 -11.63 8.39
C GLY A 442 12.70 -11.51 7.37
N ARG A 443 12.37 -10.26 7.00
CA ARG A 443 11.45 -9.94 5.91
C ARG A 443 12.26 -9.55 4.69
N PRO A 444 12.04 -10.15 3.51
CA PRO A 444 12.80 -9.80 2.32
C PRO A 444 12.58 -8.32 1.95
N LEU A 445 13.61 -7.68 1.39
CA LEU A 445 13.45 -6.37 0.78
C LEU A 445 12.70 -6.58 -0.53
N ALA A 446 11.41 -6.27 -0.50
CA ALA A 446 10.53 -6.40 -1.64
C ALA A 446 10.63 -5.18 -2.57
N VAL A 447 10.64 -5.44 -3.88
CA VAL A 447 10.76 -4.46 -4.96
C VAL A 447 9.68 -4.72 -5.99
N LEU A 448 8.90 -3.70 -6.34
CA LEU A 448 7.96 -3.75 -7.46
C LEU A 448 8.67 -3.37 -8.76
N LEU A 449 8.45 -4.13 -9.83
CA LEU A 449 9.05 -3.88 -11.13
C LEU A 449 8.15 -2.94 -11.96
N PRO A 450 8.73 -1.93 -12.65
CA PRO A 450 7.97 -0.91 -13.38
C PRO A 450 7.30 -1.44 -14.67
N PHE A 451 7.60 -2.68 -15.07
CA PHE A 451 7.02 -3.41 -16.19
C PHE A 451 7.00 -4.90 -15.85
N ARG A 452 6.29 -5.71 -16.65
CA ARG A 452 6.31 -7.18 -16.52
C ARG A 452 7.50 -7.77 -17.28
N LEU A 453 8.21 -8.68 -16.64
CA LEU A 453 9.27 -9.50 -17.23
C LEU A 453 8.71 -10.82 -17.79
N ARG A 454 9.43 -11.42 -18.75
CA ARG A 454 9.19 -12.80 -19.21
C ARG A 454 10.49 -13.58 -19.33
N ASP A 455 10.37 -14.90 -19.47
CA ASP A 455 11.49 -15.83 -19.68
C ASP A 455 12.60 -15.69 -18.61
N ILE A 456 12.19 -15.51 -17.36
CA ILE A 456 13.09 -15.23 -16.22
C ILE A 456 13.92 -16.48 -15.91
N ALA A 457 15.24 -16.35 -15.92
CA ALA A 457 16.18 -17.43 -15.62
C ALA A 457 17.45 -16.91 -14.93
N ASN A 458 18.33 -17.84 -14.53
CA ASN A 458 19.68 -17.55 -14.02
C ASN A 458 19.71 -16.58 -12.82
N VAL A 459 18.68 -16.62 -11.96
CA VAL A 459 18.57 -15.75 -10.78
C VAL A 459 19.67 -16.09 -9.77
N THR A 460 20.48 -15.09 -9.43
CA THR A 460 21.58 -15.17 -8.47
C THR A 460 21.56 -13.93 -7.56
N CYS A 461 22.00 -14.08 -6.31
CA CYS A 461 22.03 -12.98 -5.34
C CYS A 461 23.37 -12.94 -4.59
N VAL A 462 23.87 -11.73 -4.35
CA VAL A 462 25.08 -11.45 -3.54
C VAL A 462 24.73 -10.37 -2.51
N PRO A 463 24.84 -10.63 -1.19
CA PRO A 463 25.15 -11.91 -0.56
C PRO A 463 24.17 -13.04 -0.94
N ALA A 464 24.63 -14.28 -0.88
CA ALA A 464 23.81 -15.46 -1.19
C ALA A 464 22.67 -15.61 -0.19
N GLY A 465 21.49 -16.02 -0.68
CA GLY A 465 20.29 -16.25 0.12
C GLY A 465 19.08 -16.56 -0.77
N GLU A 466 17.93 -16.76 -0.14
CA GLU A 466 16.67 -17.08 -0.84
C GLU A 466 16.08 -15.83 -1.50
N ALA A 467 16.49 -15.58 -2.74
CA ALA A 467 15.97 -14.49 -3.55
C ALA A 467 14.97 -15.00 -4.59
N LEU A 468 14.06 -14.12 -5.00
CA LEU A 468 13.02 -14.40 -6.00
C LEU A 468 12.94 -13.25 -7.01
N VAL A 469 12.64 -13.59 -8.26
CA VAL A 469 12.15 -12.67 -9.29
C VAL A 469 10.93 -13.32 -9.93
N THR A 470 9.84 -12.59 -10.03
CA THR A 470 8.64 -12.94 -10.80
C THR A 470 8.48 -11.96 -11.97
N ASP A 471 7.39 -12.05 -12.73
CA ASP A 471 7.08 -11.07 -13.77
C ASP A 471 7.02 -9.64 -13.21
N ARG A 472 6.51 -9.47 -11.98
CA ARG A 472 6.09 -8.18 -11.40
C ARG A 472 6.93 -7.71 -10.23
N PHE A 473 7.60 -8.58 -9.49
CA PHE A 473 8.34 -8.17 -8.30
C PHE A 473 9.61 -9.00 -8.07
N ALA A 474 10.48 -8.49 -7.21
CA ALA A 474 11.63 -9.22 -6.71
C ALA A 474 11.69 -9.15 -5.18
N LEU A 475 12.15 -10.24 -4.57
CA LEU A 475 12.40 -10.35 -3.13
C LEU A 475 13.90 -10.57 -2.92
N LEU A 476 14.57 -9.65 -2.22
CA LEU A 476 15.98 -9.81 -1.85
C LEU A 476 16.10 -10.29 -0.39
N PRO A 477 17.00 -11.24 -0.08
CA PRO A 477 17.16 -11.84 1.26
C PRO A 477 17.90 -10.91 2.24
N VAL A 478 17.32 -9.74 2.50
CA VAL A 478 17.80 -8.79 3.51
C VAL A 478 17.26 -9.22 4.87
N SER A 479 18.14 -9.37 5.86
CA SER A 479 17.75 -9.81 7.21
C SER A 479 18.75 -9.36 8.29
N GLY A 480 18.31 -9.39 9.56
CA GLY A 480 19.12 -9.06 10.72
C GLY A 480 19.57 -7.60 10.79
N ARG A 481 20.62 -7.31 11.57
CA ARG A 481 21.13 -5.94 11.73
C ARG A 481 21.92 -5.50 10.49
N ARG A 482 21.46 -4.42 9.85
CA ARG A 482 22.07 -3.77 8.67
C ARG A 482 22.72 -2.44 9.02
N LYS A 483 23.78 -2.09 8.30
CA LYS A 483 24.40 -0.74 8.30
C LYS A 483 24.00 0.04 7.06
N ALA A 484 24.07 1.37 7.13
CA ALA A 484 23.99 2.20 5.93
C ALA A 484 25.17 1.87 5.00
N GLY A 485 24.89 1.70 3.71
CA GLY A 485 25.85 1.23 2.71
C GLY A 485 25.89 -0.30 2.50
N ASP A 486 25.23 -1.11 3.34
CA ASP A 486 25.09 -2.55 3.08
C ASP A 486 24.40 -2.76 1.72
N ARG A 487 25.02 -3.53 0.83
CA ARG A 487 24.57 -3.71 -0.57
C ARG A 487 24.19 -5.15 -0.85
N TYR A 488 23.03 -5.32 -1.48
CA TYR A 488 22.51 -6.56 -2.04
C TYR A 488 22.40 -6.40 -3.56
N THR A 489 22.85 -7.39 -4.32
CA THR A 489 22.84 -7.36 -5.78
C THR A 489 22.27 -8.67 -6.30
N LEU A 490 21.16 -8.58 -7.00
CA LEU A 490 20.48 -9.69 -7.64
C LEU A 490 20.67 -9.59 -9.16
N THR A 491 21.14 -10.66 -9.80
CA THR A 491 21.38 -10.74 -11.25
C THR A 491 20.52 -11.85 -11.84
N PHE A 492 19.92 -11.62 -13.01
CA PHE A 492 19.10 -12.60 -13.72
C PHE A 492 19.10 -12.31 -15.23
N THR A 493 18.53 -13.22 -16.03
CA THR A 493 18.20 -13.00 -17.44
C THR A 493 16.68 -12.96 -17.60
N ALA A 494 16.17 -12.04 -18.42
CA ALA A 494 14.74 -11.91 -18.74
C ALA A 494 14.56 -11.04 -19.99
N ARG A 495 13.39 -11.12 -20.63
CA ARG A 495 13.04 -10.33 -21.82
C ARG A 495 12.29 -9.05 -21.48
#